data_AF-A0A833SQ78-F1
#
_entry.id   AF-A0A833SQ78-F1
#
_cell.length_a   1.000
_cell.length_b   1.000
_cell.length_c   1.000
_cell.angle_alpha   90.00
_cell.angle_beta   90.00
_cell.angle_gamma   90.00
#
_symmetry.space_group_name_H-M   'P 1'
#
loop_
_entity.id
_entity.type
_entity.pdbx_description
1 polymer ?
#
loop_
_entity_poly.entity_id
_entity_poly.type
_entity_poly.pdbx_seq_one_letter_code
_entity_poly.pdbx_strand_id
1 'polypeptide(L)' 'MSSNKPATAVTLAGILAARLTSADIPISVQHDATYSLSEFHGLPCSGEGPDPAGNSCPKAGDVATRR' A
#
# COMPACT_ATOMS: atom_id res chain seq x y z
N MET A 1 35.63 -16.26 48.35
CA MET A 1 35.73 -16.12 46.88
C MET A 1 34.81 -17.17 46.26
N SER A 2 33.56 -16.81 45.98
CA SER A 2 33.07 -16.29 44.69
C SER A 2 33.16 -17.32 43.57
N SER A 3 32.01 -17.81 43.10
CA SER A 3 31.56 -17.57 41.72
C SER A 3 30.23 -18.29 41.49
N ASN A 4 29.12 -17.56 41.69
CA ASN A 4 27.83 -17.95 41.15
C ASN A 4 27.86 -17.57 39.66
N LYS A 5 27.82 -18.55 38.75
CA LYS A 5 27.63 -18.30 37.31
C LYS A 5 26.16 -18.50 36.97
N PRO A 6 25.37 -17.44 36.73
CA PRO A 6 24.09 -17.61 36.07
C PRO A 6 24.38 -17.98 34.61
N ALA A 7 23.95 -19.16 34.21
CA ALA A 7 23.98 -19.59 32.82
C ALA A 7 23.04 -18.69 32.02
N THR A 8 23.65 -17.76 31.29
CA THR A 8 23.27 -17.22 29.99
C THR A 8 21.77 -17.29 29.66
N ALA A 9 21.03 -16.26 30.05
CA ALA A 9 19.71 -16.00 29.51
C ALA A 9 19.86 -15.59 28.04
N VAL A 10 19.56 -16.50 27.11
CA VAL A 10 19.46 -16.21 25.68
C VAL A 10 18.23 -15.33 25.48
N THR A 11 18.46 -14.05 25.19
CA THR A 11 17.41 -13.07 24.87
C THR A 11 16.94 -13.30 23.44
N LEU A 12 15.77 -13.92 23.30
CA LEU A 12 15.10 -14.08 22.00
C LEU A 12 14.30 -12.81 21.67
N ALA A 13 14.98 -11.78 21.18
CA ALA A 13 14.34 -10.59 20.63
C ALA A 13 14.35 -10.66 19.10
N GLY A 14 13.41 -11.43 18.54
CA GLY A 14 13.15 -11.44 17.10
C GLY A 14 12.36 -10.20 16.71
N ILE A 15 13.01 -9.24 16.06
CA ILE A 15 12.36 -8.02 15.55
C ILE A 15 11.57 -8.39 14.29
N LEU A 16 10.25 -8.50 14.43
CA LEU A 16 9.32 -8.64 13.30
C LEU A 16 9.15 -7.28 12.63
N ALA A 17 10.02 -6.95 11.67
CA ALA A 17 9.83 -5.80 10.79
C ALA A 17 8.93 -6.21 9.61
N ALA A 18 7.61 -6.25 9.83
CA ALA A 18 6.67 -6.36 8.72
C ALA A 18 6.67 -5.03 7.94
N ARG A 19 7.09 -5.06 6.68
CA ARG A 19 6.90 -3.94 5.76
C ARG A 19 5.45 -3.97 5.29
N LEU A 20 4.65 -2.99 5.68
CA LEU A 20 3.37 -2.73 5.00
C LEU A 20 3.70 -2.14 3.63
N THR A 21 3.62 -2.96 2.59
CA THR A 21 3.57 -2.45 1.23
C THR A 21 2.14 -1.96 1.05
N SER A 22 1.92 -0.64 0.94
CA SER A 22 0.63 -0.15 0.45
C SER A 22 0.43 -0.77 -0.92
N ALA A 23 -0.65 -1.54 -1.09
CA ALA A 23 -1.00 -2.07 -2.38
C ALA A 23 -1.54 -0.92 -3.22
N ASP A 24 -0.92 -0.73 -4.37
CA ASP A 24 -1.34 0.25 -5.32
C ASP A 24 -2.30 -0.42 -6.31
N ILE A 25 -3.45 0.20 -6.57
CA ILE A 25 -4.55 -0.35 -7.37
C ILE A 25 -4.50 0.25 -8.78
N PRO A 26 -4.43 -0.59 -9.83
CA PRO A 26 -4.43 -0.11 -11.21
C PRO A 26 -5.82 0.37 -11.62
N ILE A 27 -5.94 1.64 -12.01
CA ILE A 27 -7.17 2.26 -12.51
C ILE A 27 -6.99 2.60 -13.99
N SER A 28 -7.75 1.95 -14.88
CA SER A 28 -7.75 2.24 -16.31
C SER A 28 -8.80 3.30 -16.64
N VAL A 29 -8.37 4.38 -17.30
CA VAL A 29 -9.27 5.37 -17.91
C VAL A 29 -9.46 4.99 -19.38
N GLN A 30 -10.71 4.75 -19.79
CA GLN A 30 -11.03 4.36 -21.17
C GLN A 30 -10.49 5.38 -22.17
N HIS A 31 -9.74 4.89 -23.18
CA HIS A 31 -9.10 5.68 -24.24
C HIS A 31 -8.01 6.66 -23.78
N ASP A 32 -7.52 6.55 -22.54
CA ASP A 32 -6.39 7.33 -22.04
C ASP A 32 -5.25 6.41 -21.59
N ALA A 33 -5.23 6.07 -20.30
CA ALA A 33 -4.10 5.44 -19.66
C ALA A 33 -4.51 4.66 -18.41
N THR A 34 -3.59 3.83 -17.93
CA THR A 34 -3.70 3.19 -16.62
C THR A 34 -2.84 3.94 -15.62
N TYR A 35 -3.44 4.24 -14.47
CA TYR A 35 -2.83 4.90 -13.34
C TYR A 35 -2.71 3.94 -12.17
N SER A 36 -1.73 4.18 -11.32
CA SER A 36 -1.54 3.47 -10.07
C SER A 36 -1.92 4.41 -8.93
N LEU A 37 -3.01 4.10 -8.23
CA LEU A 37 -3.49 4.83 -7.06
C LEU A 37 -3.44 3.97 -5.80
N SER A 38 -3.05 4.55 -4.67
CA SER A 38 -3.00 3.84 -3.38
C SER A 38 -4.38 3.36 -2.93
N GLU A 39 -4.45 2.15 -2.38
CA GLU A 39 -5.67 1.53 -1.81
C GLU A 39 -6.36 2.37 -0.72
N PHE A 40 -5.64 3.31 -0.10
CA PHE A 40 -6.18 4.18 0.94
C PHE A 40 -7.07 5.31 0.39
N HIS A 41 -7.11 5.52 -0.93
CA HIS A 41 -7.90 6.60 -1.52
C HIS A 41 -9.41 6.35 -1.47
N GLY A 42 -9.83 5.09 -1.24
CA GLY A 42 -11.22 4.68 -1.20
C GLY A 42 -11.57 3.73 -2.33
N LEU A 43 -12.86 3.66 -2.67
CA LEU A 43 -13.34 2.78 -3.73
C LEU A 43 -12.93 3.34 -5.10
N PRO A 44 -12.27 2.54 -5.96
CA PRO A 44 -11.96 2.89 -7.33
C PRO A 44 -13.14 3.48 -8.09
N CYS A 45 -12.89 4.52 -8.88
CA CYS A 45 -13.91 5.05 -9.77
C CYS A 45 -14.24 4.07 -10.90
N SER A 46 -15.52 3.85 -11.19
CA SER A 46 -15.98 3.07 -12.34
C SER A 46 -17.31 3.57 -12.86
N GLY A 47 -17.54 3.42 -14.16
CA GLY A 47 -18.72 3.93 -14.85
C GLY A 47 -18.52 5.31 -15.47
N GLU A 48 -19.59 5.80 -16.09
CA GLU A 48 -19.63 7.05 -16.86
C GLU A 48 -20.79 7.94 -16.40
N GLY A 49 -20.71 9.24 -16.68
CA GLY A 49 -21.75 10.21 -16.32
C GLY A 49 -21.48 10.96 -15.01
N PRO A 50 -22.47 11.70 -14.48
CA PRO A 50 -22.29 12.60 -13.35
C PRO A 50 -22.10 11.88 -12.00
N ASP A 51 -22.57 10.64 -11.89
CA ASP A 51 -22.53 9.83 -10.67
C ASP A 51 -21.83 8.48 -10.92
N PRO A 52 -20.50 8.46 -11.12
CA PRO A 52 -19.75 7.21 -11.21
C PRO A 52 -19.75 6.47 -9.87
N ALA A 53 -19.53 5.16 -9.91
CA ALA A 53 -19.25 4.39 -8.70
C ALA A 53 -17.87 4.78 -8.15
N GLY A 54 -17.74 4.96 -6.84
CA GLY A 54 -16.46 5.29 -6.19
C GLY A 54 -16.03 6.75 -6.36
N ASN A 55 -14.93 7.12 -5.70
CA ASN A 55 -14.42 8.50 -5.67
C ASN A 55 -12.89 8.59 -5.84
N SER A 56 -12.22 7.45 -6.02
CA SER A 56 -10.77 7.34 -6.18
C SER A 56 -10.36 7.35 -7.65
N CYS A 57 -10.66 8.44 -8.36
CA CYS A 57 -10.30 8.63 -9.77
C CYS A 57 -8.89 9.23 -9.86
N PRO A 58 -8.14 8.98 -10.96
CA PRO A 58 -6.93 9.73 -11.27
C PRO A 58 -7.22 11.23 -11.32
N LYS A 59 -6.35 12.03 -10.73
CA LYS A 59 -6.43 13.48 -10.67
C LYS A 59 -5.37 14.11 -11.56
N ALA A 60 -5.59 15.38 -11.90
CA ALA A 60 -4.58 16.15 -12.63
C ALA A 60 -3.24 16.15 -11.88
N GLY A 61 -2.19 15.69 -12.55
CA GLY A 61 -0.85 15.54 -11.97
C GLY A 61 -0.47 14.09 -11.64
N ASP A 62 -1.43 13.16 -11.62
CA ASP A 62 -1.11 11.74 -11.49
C ASP A 62 -0.37 11.23 -12.73
N VAL A 63 0.60 10.34 -12.51
CA VAL A 63 1.47 9.82 -13.57
C VAL A 63 0.94 8.49 -14.04
N ALA A 64 0.65 8.39 -15.34
CA ALA A 64 0.27 7.15 -15.99
C ALA A 64 1.40 6.10 -15.87
N THR A 65 1.03 4.88 -15.51
CA THR A 65 1.95 3.74 -15.47
C THR A 65 1.95 2.96 -16.78
N ARG A 66 0.86 3.03 -17.56
CA ARG A 66 0.76 2.48 -18.92
C ARG A 66 -0.16 3.35 -19.79
N ARG A 67 0.06 3.33 -21.11
CA ARG A 67 -0.82 3.91 -22.13
C ARG A 67 -1.29 2.81 -23.07
#